data_AF-A0A183H670-F1
#
_entry.id   AF-A0A183H670-F1
#
_cell.length_a   1.000
_cell.length_b   1.000
_cell.length_c   1.000
_cell.angle_alpha   90.00
_cell.angle_beta   90.00
_cell.angle_gamma   90.00
#
_symmetry.space_group_name_H-M   'P 1'
#
loop_
_entity.id
_entity.type
_entity.pdbx_description
1 polymer ?
#
loop_
_entity_poly.entity_id
_entity_poly.type
_entity_poly.pdbx_seq_one_letter_code
_entity_poly.pdbx_strand_id
1 'polypeptide(L)'
;MLLHVKKHSDFEKANSILANFDHRYPGYAVIALRRIGIERRYALKQAGDRLLRVIEKIFFYRDSPDYSSVISRFERLIHDSRTPRKLSAFYALKLARFHAKTRNDRRLAEKIIRDAINRDKSNPQLYLALVDLAYTAPVFSERSVIEALNEVLESDQLSDEDKLRFSQRKLDFLEDLGTDVEALVLNLF
;
A
#
# COMPACT_ATOMS: atom_id res chain seq x y z
N MET A 1 29.16 19.40 7.33
CA MET A 1 29.21 19.17 5.86
C MET A 1 29.74 17.77 5.49
N LEU A 2 30.92 17.36 5.96
CA LEU A 2 31.56 16.06 5.62
C LEU A 2 30.74 14.80 5.97
N LEU A 3 30.05 14.77 7.11
CA LEU A 3 29.22 13.63 7.51
C LEU A 3 27.98 13.42 6.63
N HIS A 4 27.42 14.50 6.07
CA HIS A 4 26.25 14.43 5.18
C HIS A 4 26.66 13.88 3.81
N VAL A 5 27.80 14.32 3.27
CA VAL A 5 28.41 13.80 2.03
C VAL A 5 28.75 12.31 2.17
N LYS A 6 29.39 11.91 3.27
CA LYS A 6 29.73 10.49 3.50
C LYS A 6 28.50 9.58 3.52
N LYS A 7 27.44 10.00 4.22
CA LYS A 7 26.17 9.24 4.27
C LYS A 7 25.47 9.19 2.90
N HIS A 8 25.54 10.25 2.08
CA HIS A 8 25.03 10.24 0.71
C HIS A 8 25.70 9.14 -0.13
N SER A 9 27.03 9.11 -0.09
CA SER A 9 27.83 8.11 -0.79
C SER A 9 27.53 6.68 -0.34
N ASP A 10 27.19 6.46 0.94
CA ASP A 10 26.83 5.14 1.44
C ASP A 10 25.44 4.66 0.92
N PHE A 11 24.49 5.58 0.73
CA PHE A 11 23.19 5.24 0.11
C PHE A 11 23.32 4.87 -1.36
N GLU A 12 24.14 5.61 -2.11
CA GLU A 12 24.40 5.33 -3.52
C GLU A 12 25.09 3.98 -3.70
N LYS A 13 26.08 3.67 -2.86
CA LYS A 13 26.73 2.34 -2.81
C LYS A 13 25.73 1.24 -2.49
N ALA A 14 24.86 1.42 -1.50
CA ALA A 14 23.86 0.41 -1.17
C ALA A 14 22.87 0.21 -2.33
N ASN A 15 22.45 1.29 -3.00
CA ASN A 15 21.57 1.21 -4.15
C ASN A 15 22.23 0.52 -5.35
N SER A 16 23.52 0.77 -5.60
CA SER A 16 24.27 0.14 -6.70
C SER A 16 24.48 -1.36 -6.45
N ILE A 17 24.79 -1.78 -5.23
CA ILE A 17 24.90 -3.19 -4.85
C ILE A 17 23.58 -3.92 -5.11
N LEU A 18 22.45 -3.36 -4.66
CA LEU A 18 21.15 -3.97 -4.87
C LEU A 18 20.71 -3.94 -6.33
N ALA A 19 21.06 -2.91 -7.10
CA ALA A 19 20.81 -2.86 -8.53
C ALA A 19 21.58 -3.95 -9.29
N ASN A 20 22.86 -4.16 -8.94
CA ASN A 20 23.69 -5.21 -9.52
C ASN A 20 23.20 -6.62 -9.11
N PHE A 21 22.67 -6.77 -7.89
CA PHE A 21 22.06 -8.03 -7.47
C PHE A 21 20.78 -8.31 -8.28
N ASP A 22 19.87 -7.34 -8.37
CA ASP A 22 18.60 -7.45 -9.11
C ASP A 22 18.82 -7.71 -10.61
N HIS A 23 19.87 -7.12 -11.19
CA HIS A 23 20.26 -7.39 -12.58
C HIS A 23 20.75 -8.84 -12.78
N ARG A 24 21.55 -9.37 -11.85
CA ARG A 24 22.07 -10.74 -11.91
C ARG A 24 21.02 -11.80 -11.55
N TYR A 25 20.09 -11.45 -10.66
CA TYR A 25 19.07 -12.31 -10.12
C TYR A 25 17.72 -11.58 -10.17
N PRO A 26 17.10 -11.47 -11.36
CA PRO A 26 15.81 -10.78 -11.51
C PRO A 26 14.68 -11.57 -10.83
N GLY A 27 13.63 -10.85 -10.43
CA GLY A 27 12.41 -11.46 -9.88
C GLY A 27 12.39 -11.69 -8.37
N TYR A 28 13.49 -11.42 -7.66
CA TYR A 28 13.52 -11.50 -6.20
C TYR A 28 12.81 -10.30 -5.57
N ALA A 29 11.52 -10.47 -5.25
CA ALA A 29 10.67 -9.42 -4.73
C ALA A 29 11.25 -8.67 -3.52
N VAL A 30 11.95 -9.38 -2.64
CA VAL A 30 12.61 -8.82 -1.46
C VAL A 30 13.67 -7.78 -1.81
N ILE A 31 14.40 -7.96 -2.92
CA ILE A 31 15.46 -7.05 -3.35
C ILE A 31 14.85 -5.75 -3.89
N ALA A 32 13.82 -5.87 -4.74
CA ALA A 32 13.05 -4.72 -5.20
C ALA A 32 12.49 -3.90 -4.03
N LEU A 33 11.88 -4.56 -3.03
CA LEU A 33 11.37 -3.89 -1.84
C LEU A 33 12.46 -3.24 -0.98
N ARG A 34 13.64 -3.87 -0.86
CA ARG A 34 14.79 -3.28 -0.15
C ARG A 34 15.26 -1.99 -0.84
N ARG A 35 15.36 -1.98 -2.17
CA ARG A 35 15.72 -0.80 -2.97
C ARG A 35 14.73 0.34 -2.76
N ILE A 36 13.43 0.06 -2.93
CA ILE A 36 12.34 1.02 -2.66
C ILE A 36 12.44 1.56 -1.22
N GLY A 37 12.69 0.68 -0.24
CA GLY A 37 12.82 1.05 1.16
C GLY A 37 13.99 2.00 1.43
N ILE A 38 15.12 1.83 0.75
CA ILE A 38 16.27 2.74 0.83
C ILE A 38 15.88 4.12 0.28
N GLU A 39 15.29 4.17 -0.92
CA GLU A 39 14.87 5.43 -1.56
C GLU A 39 13.87 6.20 -0.69
N ARG A 40 12.89 5.51 -0.10
CA ARG A 40 11.93 6.12 0.82
C ARG A 40 12.60 6.76 2.03
N ARG A 41 13.52 6.04 2.68
CA ARG A 41 14.27 6.56 3.85
C ARG A 41 15.18 7.72 3.45
N TYR A 42 15.76 7.65 2.26
CA TYR A 42 16.59 8.71 1.72
C TYR A 42 15.79 9.99 1.45
N ALA A 43 14.59 9.87 0.84
CA ALA A 43 13.67 11.00 0.65
C ALA A 43 13.27 11.66 1.98
N LEU A 44 12.94 10.85 3.00
CA LEU A 44 12.63 11.34 4.35
C LEU A 44 13.80 12.14 4.96
N LYS A 45 15.02 11.59 4.86
CA LYS A 45 16.22 12.26 5.37
C LYS A 45 16.45 13.60 4.66
N GLN A 46 16.34 13.62 3.32
CA GLN A 46 16.51 14.86 2.55
C GLN A 46 15.48 15.93 2.93
N ALA A 47 14.22 15.55 3.15
CA ALA A 47 13.19 16.48 3.60
C ALA A 47 13.49 17.02 5.01
N GLY A 48 13.96 16.17 5.92
CA GLY A 48 14.41 16.60 7.25
C GLY A 48 15.60 17.57 7.20
N ASP A 49 16.61 17.27 6.39
CA ASP A 49 17.78 18.13 6.19
C ASP A 49 17.40 19.48 5.56
N ARG A 50 16.40 19.51 4.66
CA ARG A 50 15.83 20.76 4.13
C ARG A 50 15.09 21.56 5.20
N LEU A 51 14.24 20.89 6.00
CA LEU A 51 13.48 21.53 7.07
C LEU A 51 14.39 22.20 8.10
N LEU A 52 15.48 21.52 8.52
CA LEU A 52 16.46 22.10 9.44
C LEU A 52 17.05 23.42 8.92
N ARG A 53 17.40 23.47 7.63
CA ARG A 53 17.93 24.70 6.98
C ARG A 53 16.90 25.83 6.90
N VAL A 54 15.61 25.49 6.77
CA VAL A 54 14.52 26.47 6.72
C VAL A 54 14.20 27.01 8.11
N ILE A 55 14.22 26.17 9.15
CA ILE A 55 14.00 26.62 10.55
C ILE A 55 15.06 27.65 10.96
N GLU A 56 16.31 27.49 10.52
CA GLU A 56 17.37 28.50 10.70
C GLU A 56 17.08 29.85 10.00
N LYS A 57 16.06 29.91 9.12
CA LYS A 57 15.81 31.04 8.20
C LYS A 57 14.36 31.55 8.11
N ILE A 58 13.40 31.12 8.96
CA ILE A 58 11.98 31.60 9.16
C ILE A 58 10.94 30.46 9.05
N PHE A 59 9.83 30.59 9.81
CA PHE A 59 8.76 29.61 10.04
C PHE A 59 7.91 29.21 8.80
N PHE A 60 7.80 27.88 8.60
CA PHE A 60 6.67 27.05 8.14
C PHE A 60 6.23 27.02 6.66
N TYR A 61 6.87 26.12 5.91
CA TYR A 61 6.16 25.05 5.18
C TYR A 61 6.93 23.73 5.42
N ARG A 62 6.27 22.70 5.96
CA ARG A 62 6.87 21.37 6.03
C ARG A 62 6.81 20.78 4.63
N ASP A 63 7.89 20.92 3.87
CA ASP A 63 8.02 20.25 2.57
C ASP A 63 7.76 18.76 2.75
N SER A 64 6.76 18.25 2.03
CA SER A 64 6.55 16.81 1.94
C SER A 64 7.79 16.18 1.29
N PRO A 65 8.28 15.03 1.77
CA PRO A 65 9.36 14.34 1.09
C PRO A 65 9.00 14.03 -0.37
N ASP A 66 9.96 14.27 -1.27
CA ASP A 66 9.81 13.87 -2.66
C ASP A 66 9.95 12.36 -2.78
N TYR A 67 8.81 11.70 -3.01
CA TYR A 67 8.72 10.26 -3.18
C TYR A 67 8.61 9.82 -4.64
N SER A 68 8.91 10.70 -5.61
CA SER A 68 8.75 10.40 -7.04
C SER A 68 9.51 9.12 -7.45
N SER A 69 10.76 8.95 -7.01
CA SER A 69 11.54 7.74 -7.30
C SER A 69 10.90 6.47 -6.74
N VAL A 70 10.36 6.54 -5.51
CA VAL A 70 9.67 5.42 -4.83
C VAL A 70 8.46 4.99 -5.64
N ILE A 71 7.63 5.96 -6.06
CA ILE A 71 6.41 5.73 -6.82
C ILE A 71 6.74 5.15 -8.20
N SER A 72 7.64 5.80 -8.96
CA SER A 72 8.04 5.33 -10.29
C SER A 72 8.69 3.95 -10.26
N ARG A 73 9.30 3.54 -9.14
CA ARG A 73 9.83 2.18 -9.00
C ARG A 73 8.73 1.15 -8.79
N PHE A 74 7.74 1.44 -7.95
CA PHE A 74 6.55 0.58 -7.82
C PHE A 74 5.78 0.48 -9.14
N GLU A 75 5.50 1.61 -9.79
CA GLU A 75 4.77 1.64 -11.07
C GLU A 75 5.47 0.80 -12.13
N ARG A 76 6.80 0.93 -12.28
CA ARG A 76 7.57 0.08 -13.19
C ARG A 76 7.39 -1.41 -12.89
N LEU A 77 7.43 -1.81 -11.62
CA LEU A 77 7.24 -3.22 -11.24
C LEU A 77 5.81 -3.71 -11.50
N ILE A 78 4.80 -2.87 -11.29
CA ILE A 78 3.38 -3.17 -11.49
C ILE A 78 3.01 -3.26 -12.98
N HIS A 79 3.67 -2.47 -13.83
CA HIS A 79 3.36 -2.37 -15.26
C HIS A 79 4.34 -3.13 -16.18
N ASP A 80 5.44 -3.68 -15.66
CA ASP A 80 6.34 -4.53 -16.44
C ASP A 80 5.63 -5.82 -16.86
N SER A 81 5.57 -6.08 -18.17
CA SER A 81 4.90 -7.25 -18.75
C SER A 81 5.52 -8.57 -18.32
N ARG A 82 6.76 -8.56 -17.80
CA ARG A 82 7.46 -9.74 -17.29
C ARG A 82 7.14 -10.01 -15.83
N THR A 83 6.51 -9.09 -15.10
CA THR A 83 6.12 -9.29 -13.71
C THR A 83 4.93 -10.24 -13.65
N PRO A 84 5.02 -11.40 -12.96
CA PRO A 84 3.89 -12.30 -12.79
C PRO A 84 2.70 -11.59 -12.14
N ARG A 85 1.48 -11.92 -12.59
CA ARG A 85 0.23 -11.26 -12.13
C ARG A 85 0.12 -11.14 -10.61
N LYS A 86 0.32 -12.24 -9.89
CA LYS A 86 0.31 -12.26 -8.40
C LYS A 86 1.35 -11.33 -7.79
N LEU A 87 2.51 -11.21 -8.41
CA LEU A 87 3.58 -10.33 -7.94
C LEU A 87 3.29 -8.86 -8.26
N SER A 88 2.66 -8.56 -9.39
CA SER A 88 2.15 -7.22 -9.71
C SER A 88 1.10 -6.78 -8.67
N ALA A 89 0.13 -7.65 -8.35
CA ALA A 89 -0.86 -7.39 -7.30
C ALA A 89 -0.18 -7.15 -5.93
N PHE A 90 0.82 -7.94 -5.58
CA PHE A 90 1.63 -7.73 -4.37
C PHE A 90 2.29 -6.35 -4.35
N TYR A 91 2.89 -5.89 -5.46
CA TYR A 91 3.48 -4.54 -5.52
C TYR A 91 2.44 -3.43 -5.45
N ALA A 92 1.28 -3.60 -6.08
CA ALA A 92 0.16 -2.65 -5.99
C ALA A 92 -0.32 -2.49 -4.54
N LEU A 93 -0.46 -3.59 -3.80
CA LEU A 93 -0.80 -3.57 -2.37
C LEU A 93 0.24 -2.81 -1.53
N LYS A 94 1.53 -2.97 -1.83
CA LYS A 94 2.61 -2.24 -1.15
C LYS A 94 2.56 -0.75 -1.48
N LEU A 95 2.30 -0.38 -2.73
CA LEU A 95 2.17 1.01 -3.16
C LEU A 95 0.94 1.67 -2.53
N ALA A 96 -0.23 1.01 -2.55
CA ALA A 96 -1.44 1.50 -1.93
C ALA A 96 -1.25 1.75 -0.43
N ARG A 97 -0.64 0.80 0.30
CA ARG A 97 -0.31 0.97 1.72
C ARG A 97 0.64 2.15 1.95
N PHE A 98 1.62 2.34 1.07
CA PHE A 98 2.52 3.48 1.14
C PHE A 98 1.77 4.81 0.98
N HIS A 99 0.87 4.93 0.02
CA HIS A 99 0.02 6.12 -0.13
C HIS A 99 -0.87 6.37 1.09
N ALA A 100 -1.59 5.34 1.55
CA ALA A 100 -2.49 5.46 2.70
C ALA A 100 -1.76 5.82 4.00
N LYS A 101 -0.65 5.15 4.32
CA LYS A 101 0.01 5.27 5.63
C LYS A 101 1.15 6.29 5.67
N THR A 102 1.83 6.54 4.56
CA THR A 102 2.99 7.47 4.53
C THR A 102 2.63 8.82 3.93
N ARG A 103 1.77 8.86 2.91
CA ARG A 103 1.37 10.10 2.23
C ARG A 103 0.01 10.64 2.68
N ASN A 104 -0.70 9.90 3.51
CA ASN A 104 -2.09 10.18 3.89
C ASN A 104 -3.03 10.34 2.68
N ASP A 105 -2.70 9.67 1.57
CA ASP A 105 -3.43 9.77 0.30
C ASP A 105 -4.25 8.50 0.09
N ARG A 106 -5.37 8.43 0.82
CA ARG A 106 -6.24 7.25 0.83
C ARG A 106 -7.03 7.09 -0.46
N ARG A 107 -7.38 8.20 -1.12
CA ARG A 107 -8.09 8.16 -2.41
C ARG A 107 -7.22 7.52 -3.48
N LEU A 108 -5.94 7.89 -3.56
CA LEU A 108 -5.03 7.25 -4.50
C LEU A 108 -4.75 5.79 -4.12
N ALA A 109 -4.64 5.49 -2.82
CA ALA A 109 -4.50 4.10 -2.36
C ALA A 109 -5.68 3.22 -2.81
N GLU A 110 -6.91 3.70 -2.65
CA GLU A 110 -8.13 3.01 -3.11
C GLU A 110 -8.09 2.81 -4.63
N LYS A 111 -7.77 3.86 -5.39
CA LYS A 111 -7.66 3.78 -6.85
C LYS A 111 -6.66 2.71 -7.28
N ILE A 112 -5.47 2.67 -6.68
CA ILE A 112 -4.45 1.65 -6.97
C ILE A 112 -4.97 0.25 -6.69
N ILE A 113 -5.70 0.04 -5.59
CA ILE A 113 -6.28 -1.27 -5.26
C ILE A 113 -7.33 -1.66 -6.30
N ARG A 114 -8.25 -0.75 -6.67
CA ARG A 114 -9.28 -1.00 -7.69
C ARG A 114 -8.68 -1.28 -9.07
N ASP A 115 -7.65 -0.54 -9.47
CA ASP A 115 -6.91 -0.79 -10.71
C ASP A 115 -6.23 -2.16 -10.71
N ALA A 116 -5.74 -2.62 -9.55
CA ALA A 116 -5.19 -3.95 -9.39
C ALA A 116 -6.27 -5.04 -9.42
N ILE A 117 -7.43 -4.82 -8.81
CA ILE A 117 -8.58 -5.75 -8.85
C ILE A 117 -8.99 -5.98 -10.31
N ASN A 118 -9.10 -4.91 -11.10
CA ASN A 118 -9.43 -5.01 -12.52
C ASN A 118 -8.48 -5.92 -13.33
N ARG A 119 -7.22 -6.09 -12.87
CA ARG A 119 -6.20 -6.93 -13.52
C ARG A 119 -6.12 -8.35 -12.95
N ASP A 120 -6.54 -8.55 -11.71
CA ASP A 120 -6.43 -9.81 -10.97
C ASP A 120 -7.66 -10.02 -10.06
N LYS A 121 -8.83 -10.13 -10.70
CA LYS A 121 -10.14 -10.18 -10.01
C LYS A 121 -10.32 -11.41 -9.12
N SER A 122 -9.55 -12.47 -9.32
CA SER A 122 -9.59 -13.68 -8.51
C SER A 122 -8.66 -13.61 -7.28
N ASN A 123 -8.13 -12.43 -6.93
CA ASN A 123 -7.15 -12.27 -5.85
C ASN A 123 -7.79 -11.69 -4.58
N PRO A 124 -8.14 -12.51 -3.58
CA PRO A 124 -8.84 -12.06 -2.37
C PRO A 124 -8.06 -11.05 -1.53
N GLN A 125 -6.73 -11.00 -1.68
CA GLN A 125 -5.89 -10.04 -0.93
C GLN A 125 -6.11 -8.59 -1.36
N LEU A 126 -6.54 -8.36 -2.61
CA LEU A 126 -6.87 -7.03 -3.10
C LEU A 126 -8.18 -6.52 -2.49
N TYR A 127 -9.19 -7.37 -2.41
CA TYR A 127 -10.46 -7.06 -1.76
C TYR A 127 -10.30 -6.86 -0.26
N LEU A 128 -9.51 -7.70 0.40
CA LEU A 128 -9.17 -7.51 1.82
C LEU A 128 -8.54 -6.13 2.06
N ALA A 129 -7.69 -5.66 1.14
CA ALA A 129 -7.11 -4.33 1.27
C ALA A 129 -8.14 -3.19 1.15
N LEU A 130 -9.24 -3.36 0.40
CA LEU A 130 -10.36 -2.40 0.39
C LEU A 130 -11.10 -2.41 1.72
N VAL A 131 -11.38 -3.59 2.28
CA VAL A 131 -12.02 -3.74 3.60
C VAL A 131 -11.15 -3.11 4.68
N ASP A 132 -9.84 -3.42 4.72
CA ASP A 132 -8.88 -2.82 5.66
C ASP A 132 -8.81 -1.29 5.50
N LEU A 133 -8.91 -0.80 4.26
CA LEU A 133 -8.96 0.64 4.01
C LEU A 133 -10.22 1.21 4.63
N ALA A 134 -11.41 0.71 4.31
CA ALA A 134 -12.68 1.17 4.89
C ALA A 134 -12.67 1.14 6.43
N TYR A 135 -12.21 0.02 7.01
CA TYR A 135 -12.15 -0.19 8.46
C TYR A 135 -11.24 0.83 9.15
N THR A 136 -10.11 1.17 8.53
CA THR A 136 -9.14 2.13 9.09
C THR A 136 -9.36 3.57 8.60
N ALA A 137 -10.58 3.91 8.17
CA ALA A 137 -10.92 5.27 7.78
C ALA A 137 -10.79 6.24 8.98
N PRO A 138 -10.27 7.48 8.78
CA PRO A 138 -10.16 8.45 9.86
C PRO A 138 -11.49 8.78 10.53
N VAL A 139 -12.56 8.80 9.73
CA VAL A 139 -13.94 8.80 10.21
C VAL A 139 -14.47 7.41 9.90
N PHE A 140 -14.72 6.64 10.96
CA PHE A 140 -15.24 5.28 10.83
C PHE A 140 -16.66 5.30 10.25
N SER A 141 -16.94 4.34 9.37
CA SER A 141 -18.23 4.17 8.72
C SER A 141 -18.52 2.68 8.62
N GLU A 142 -19.42 2.19 9.47
CA GLU A 142 -19.88 0.80 9.46
C GLU A 142 -20.37 0.40 8.07
N ARG A 143 -21.20 1.25 7.48
CA ARG A 143 -21.73 1.09 6.12
C ARG A 143 -20.64 0.86 5.08
N SER A 144 -19.54 1.61 5.14
CA SER A 144 -18.46 1.49 4.15
C SER A 144 -17.69 0.18 4.28
N VAL A 145 -17.57 -0.35 5.49
CA VAL A 145 -16.97 -1.68 5.72
C VAL A 145 -17.89 -2.77 5.18
N ILE A 146 -19.19 -2.68 5.46
CA ILE A 146 -20.21 -3.63 4.97
C ILE A 146 -20.27 -3.60 3.43
N GLU A 147 -20.28 -2.43 2.81
CA GLU A 147 -20.28 -2.28 1.35
C GLU A 147 -19.03 -2.96 0.73
N ALA A 148 -17.85 -2.76 1.32
CA ALA A 148 -16.62 -3.41 0.86
C ALA A 148 -16.64 -4.94 1.02
N LEU A 149 -17.27 -5.45 2.09
CA LEU A 149 -17.45 -6.89 2.30
C LEU A 149 -18.47 -7.49 1.33
N ASN A 150 -19.59 -6.81 1.07
CA ASN A 150 -20.60 -7.25 0.12
C ASN A 150 -20.06 -7.32 -1.31
N GLU A 151 -19.18 -6.38 -1.71
CA GLU A 151 -18.50 -6.42 -3.03
C GLU A 151 -17.77 -7.76 -3.26
N VAL A 152 -17.25 -8.39 -2.19
CA VAL A 152 -16.59 -9.69 -2.27
C VAL A 152 -17.59 -10.83 -2.41
N LEU A 153 -18.67 -10.81 -1.63
CA LEU A 153 -19.70 -11.84 -1.61
C LEU A 153 -20.44 -11.92 -2.97
N GLU A 154 -20.64 -10.77 -3.60
CA GLU A 154 -21.27 -10.62 -4.91
C GLU A 154 -20.33 -10.93 -6.09
N SER A 155 -19.01 -11.07 -5.86
CA SER A 155 -18.04 -11.28 -6.93
C SER A 155 -18.17 -12.67 -7.57
N ASP A 156 -18.30 -12.76 -8.89
CA ASP A 156 -18.29 -14.02 -9.64
C ASP A 156 -16.88 -14.59 -9.89
N GLN A 157 -15.82 -13.82 -9.57
CA GLN A 157 -14.43 -14.19 -9.83
C GLN A 157 -13.72 -14.83 -8.63
N LEU A 158 -14.34 -14.77 -7.45
CA LEU A 158 -13.81 -15.33 -6.21
C LEU A 158 -14.40 -16.71 -5.93
N SER A 159 -13.58 -17.57 -5.33
CA SER A 159 -13.99 -18.91 -4.95
C SER A 159 -15.00 -18.88 -3.80
N ASP A 160 -15.81 -19.93 -3.68
CA ASP A 160 -16.73 -20.08 -2.55
C ASP A 160 -15.99 -20.16 -1.21
N GLU A 161 -14.78 -20.72 -1.19
CA GLU A 161 -13.92 -20.75 0.00
C GLU A 161 -13.50 -19.32 0.42
N ASP A 162 -13.15 -18.47 -0.53
CA ASP A 162 -12.83 -17.07 -0.24
C ASP A 162 -14.07 -16.32 0.22
N LYS A 163 -15.22 -16.50 -0.44
CA LYS A 163 -16.48 -15.87 -0.03
C LYS A 163 -16.89 -16.29 1.37
N LEU A 164 -16.76 -17.57 1.72
CA LEU A 164 -17.04 -18.07 3.06
C LEU A 164 -16.16 -17.37 4.12
N ARG A 165 -14.87 -17.22 3.85
CA ARG A 165 -13.96 -16.48 4.76
C ARG A 165 -14.36 -15.02 4.93
N PHE A 166 -14.82 -14.36 3.88
CA PHE A 166 -15.29 -12.97 3.97
C PHE A 166 -16.68 -12.85 4.61
N SER A 167 -17.55 -13.83 4.43
CA SER A 167 -18.82 -13.94 5.15
C SER A 167 -18.60 -14.07 6.65
N GLN A 168 -17.67 -14.94 7.07
CA GLN A 168 -17.29 -15.04 8.49
C GLN A 168 -16.77 -13.71 9.03
N ARG A 169 -15.88 -13.03 8.30
CA ARG A 169 -15.36 -11.71 8.72
C ARG A 169 -16.45 -10.64 8.82
N LYS A 170 -17.46 -10.71 7.96
CA LYS A 170 -18.61 -9.80 8.01
C LYS A 170 -19.43 -10.06 9.26
N LEU A 171 -19.66 -11.32 9.60
CA LEU A 171 -20.35 -11.71 10.82
C LEU A 171 -19.58 -11.27 12.06
N ASP A 172 -18.28 -11.59 12.15
CA ASP A 172 -17.41 -11.14 13.25
C ASP A 172 -17.45 -9.61 13.41
N PHE A 173 -17.39 -8.87 12.29
CA PHE A 173 -17.46 -7.42 12.29
C PHE A 173 -18.81 -6.88 12.82
N LEU A 174 -19.92 -7.48 12.40
CA LEU A 174 -21.26 -7.08 12.85
C LEU A 174 -21.48 -7.42 14.34
N GLU A 175 -20.92 -8.54 14.82
CA GLU A 175 -20.94 -8.90 16.24
C GLU A 175 -20.16 -7.92 17.11
N ASP A 176 -18.97 -7.51 16.65
CA ASP A 176 -18.09 -6.62 17.44
C ASP A 176 -18.49 -5.15 17.37
N LEU A 177 -18.97 -4.67 16.21
CA LEU A 177 -19.09 -3.25 15.90
C LEU A 177 -20.42 -2.85 15.26
N GLY A 178 -21.29 -3.80 14.94
CA GLY A 178 -22.58 -3.54 14.33
C GLY A 178 -23.51 -2.77 15.26
N THR A 179 -24.24 -1.80 14.71
CA THR A 179 -25.21 -1.00 15.48
C THR A 179 -26.66 -1.47 15.31
N ASP A 180 -26.91 -2.38 14.37
CA ASP A 180 -28.23 -2.91 14.03
C ASP A 180 -28.29 -4.44 14.22
N VAL A 181 -29.13 -4.88 15.16
CA VAL A 181 -29.34 -6.31 15.46
C VAL A 181 -30.03 -7.05 14.31
N GLU A 182 -30.86 -6.38 13.51
CA GLU A 182 -31.51 -7.03 12.36
C GLU A 182 -30.51 -7.37 11.25
N ALA A 183 -29.52 -6.50 11.03
CA ALA A 183 -28.41 -6.77 10.13
C ALA A 183 -27.60 -8.00 10.57
N LEU A 184 -27.46 -8.25 11.87
CA LEU A 184 -26.80 -9.43 12.40
C LEU A 184 -27.62 -10.71 12.10
N VAL A 185 -28.91 -10.71 12.42
CA VAL A 185 -29.81 -11.87 12.27
C VAL A 185 -29.95 -12.30 10.81
N LEU A 186 -29.99 -11.35 9.86
CA LEU A 186 -30.07 -11.64 8.43
C LEU A 186 -28.80 -12.26 7.82
N ASN A 187 -27.65 -12.18 8.51
CA ASN A 187 -26.38 -12.76 8.05
C ASN A 187 -25.98 -14.02 8.83
N LEU A 188 -26.84 -14.51 9.74
CA LEU A 188 -26.63 -15.71 10.56
C LEU A 188 -27.25 -17.00 9.96
N PHE A 189 -28.01 -16.90 8.86
CA PHE A 189 -28.70 -18.00 8.18
C PHE A 189 -28.60 -17.86 6.65
#